data_AF-A0A6I4IRI6-F1
#
_entry.id   AF-A0A6I4IRI6-F1
#
_cell.length_a   1.000
_cell.length_b   1.000
_cell.length_c   1.000
_cell.angle_alpha   90.00
_cell.angle_beta   90.00
_cell.angle_gamma   90.00
#
_symmetry.space_group_name_H-M   'P 1'
#
loop_
_entity.id
_entity.type
_entity.pdbx_description
1 polymer ?
#
loop_
_entity_poly.entity_id
_entity_poly.type
_entity_poly.pdbx_seq_one_letter_code
_entity_poly.pdbx_strand_id
1 'polypeptide(L)'
;MDEFYIDIQLNRGLTRIQVDEVPSHQWDFPFIPQFIVEFYHQNEFITLTLQLEHGTWYDRNLRIAEDEEIKQHLDAVDNCTPNYQCALSASELQEIGAAISRHMVVYLTAYLGLLVPAFRNPTLN
;
A
#
# COMPACT_ATOMS: atom_id res chain seq x y z
N MET A 1 -7.52 -4.12 -8.35
CA MET A 1 -8.18 -2.80 -8.38
C MET A 1 -7.39 -1.93 -9.34
N ASP A 2 -8.05 -1.00 -10.03
CA ASP A 2 -7.36 -0.05 -10.92
C ASP A 2 -6.59 0.98 -10.10
N GLU A 3 -5.59 1.61 -10.73
CA GLU A 3 -4.79 2.71 -10.19
C GLU A 3 -5.63 3.76 -9.45
N PHE A 4 -5.12 4.31 -8.35
CA PHE A 4 -5.75 5.44 -7.64
C PHE A 4 -4.73 6.45 -7.14
N TYR A 5 -5.20 7.66 -6.83
CA TYR A 5 -4.35 8.75 -6.35
C TYR A 5 -4.74 9.17 -4.95
N ILE A 6 -3.74 9.40 -4.10
CA ILE A 6 -3.90 9.99 -2.77
C ILE A 6 -3.08 11.27 -2.66
N ASP A 7 -3.68 12.30 -2.08
CA ASP A 7 -2.98 13.53 -1.71
C ASP A 7 -2.68 13.48 -0.21
N ILE A 8 -1.40 13.62 0.16
CA ILE A 8 -0.94 13.47 1.55
C ILE A 8 0.03 14.58 1.95
N GLN A 9 -0.06 15.04 3.19
CA GLN A 9 0.79 16.08 3.73
C GLN A 9 2.03 15.45 4.38
N LEU A 10 3.10 15.29 3.62
CA LEU A 10 4.38 14.81 4.15
C LEU A 10 5.20 15.97 4.73
N ASN A 11 6.32 15.66 5.39
CA ASN A 11 7.28 16.66 5.91
C ASN A 11 7.80 17.59 4.81
N ARG A 12 7.80 17.11 3.57
CA ARG A 12 8.20 17.83 2.34
C ARG A 12 7.09 18.69 1.72
N GLY A 13 5.88 18.67 2.27
CA GLY A 13 4.71 19.36 1.70
C GLY A 13 3.62 18.40 1.20
N LEU A 14 2.57 19.00 0.63
CA LEU A 14 1.48 18.25 -0.01
C LEU A 14 2.04 17.49 -1.22
N THR A 15 1.93 16.18 -1.18
CA THR A 15 2.48 15.26 -2.18
C THR A 15 1.36 14.40 -2.73
N ARG A 16 1.25 14.35 -4.06
CA ARG A 16 0.37 13.41 -4.74
C ARG A 16 1.13 12.11 -4.95
N ILE A 17 0.48 11.01 -4.58
CA ILE A 17 1.02 9.66 -4.72
C ILE A 17 0.06 8.87 -5.59
N GLN A 18 0.60 8.28 -6.66
CA GLN A 18 -0.09 7.26 -7.43
C GLN A 18 0.07 5.92 -6.72
N VAL A 19 -0.99 5.15 -6.64
CA VAL A 19 -1.03 3.86 -5.96
C VAL A 19 -1.66 2.81 -6.85
N ASP A 20 -0.93 1.71 -7.04
CA ASP A 20 -1.36 0.55 -7.81
C ASP A 20 -1.42 -0.68 -6.89
N GLU A 21 -2.57 -1.35 -6.84
CA GLU A 21 -2.70 -2.60 -6.08
C GLU A 21 -1.97 -3.73 -6.82
N VAL A 22 -1.04 -4.41 -6.14
CA VAL A 22 -0.42 -5.60 -6.71
C VAL A 22 -1.44 -6.73 -6.68
N PRO A 23 -1.69 -7.44 -7.79
CA PRO A 23 -2.58 -8.59 -7.78
C PRO A 23 -2.12 -9.69 -6.82
N SER A 24 -3.06 -10.34 -6.15
CA SER A 24 -2.74 -11.34 -5.11
C SER A 24 -1.91 -12.54 -5.55
N HIS A 25 -1.90 -12.86 -6.85
CA HIS A 25 -1.06 -13.91 -7.42
C HIS A 25 0.39 -13.48 -7.66
N GLN A 26 0.70 -12.19 -7.50
CA GLN A 26 2.03 -11.59 -7.64
C GLN A 26 2.62 -11.16 -6.30
N TRP A 27 1.89 -11.33 -5.19
CA TRP A 27 2.44 -11.05 -3.87
C TRP A 27 3.59 -12.00 -3.56
N ASP A 28 4.67 -11.46 -2.99
CA ASP A 28 5.81 -12.26 -2.54
C ASP A 28 5.42 -13.26 -1.45
N PHE A 29 4.43 -12.88 -0.63
CA PHE A 29 3.94 -13.67 0.49
C PHE A 29 2.42 -13.82 0.44
N PRO A 30 1.90 -15.04 0.74
CA PRO A 30 0.48 -15.25 0.89
C PRO A 30 -0.11 -14.32 1.95
N PHE A 31 -1.25 -13.70 1.64
CA PHE A 31 -2.01 -12.86 2.56
C PHE A 31 -1.32 -11.58 3.05
N ILE A 32 -0.23 -11.14 2.38
CA ILE A 32 0.39 -9.85 2.62
C ILE A 32 0.05 -8.93 1.44
N PRO A 33 -0.94 -8.03 1.59
CA PRO A 33 -1.30 -7.10 0.53
C PRO A 33 -0.13 -6.17 0.18
N GLN A 34 0.12 -6.00 -1.11
CA GLN A 34 1.17 -5.15 -1.63
C GLN A 34 0.61 -4.07 -2.54
N PHE A 35 1.24 -2.89 -2.51
CA PHE A 35 0.85 -1.72 -3.28
C PHE A 35 2.10 -1.07 -3.84
N ILE A 36 2.13 -0.82 -5.13
CA ILE A 36 3.17 0.00 -5.75
C ILE A 36 2.76 1.45 -5.58
N VAL A 37 3.68 2.28 -5.09
CA VAL A 37 3.47 3.71 -4.90
C VAL A 37 4.48 4.49 -5.72
N GLU A 38 4.01 5.49 -6.44
CA GLU A 38 4.85 6.39 -7.24
C GLU A 38 4.65 7.84 -6.82
N PHE A 39 5.75 8.54 -6.58
CA PHE A 39 5.72 9.94 -6.16
C PHE A 39 6.98 10.69 -6.59
N TYR A 40 6.87 12.02 -6.69
CA TYR A 40 8.01 12.87 -7.00
C TYR A 40 8.76 13.29 -5.73
N HIS A 41 10.08 13.10 -5.70
CA HIS A 41 10.94 13.47 -4.59
C HIS A 41 12.33 13.89 -5.08
N GLN A 42 12.88 14.98 -4.54
CA GLN A 42 14.26 15.42 -4.80
C GLN A 42 14.67 15.43 -6.30
N ASN A 43 13.77 15.89 -7.16
CA ASN A 43 13.93 15.96 -8.62
C ASN A 43 13.77 14.65 -9.41
N GLU A 44 13.36 13.56 -8.78
CA GLU A 44 13.13 12.28 -9.44
C GLU A 44 11.78 11.67 -9.10
N PHE A 45 11.30 10.78 -9.95
CA PHE A 45 10.15 9.93 -9.65
C PHE A 45 10.66 8.68 -8.94
N ILE A 46 10.07 8.40 -7.79
CA ILE A 46 10.40 7.26 -6.96
C ILE A 46 9.22 6.30 -7.00
N THR A 47 9.52 5.04 -7.28
CA THR A 47 8.57 3.92 -7.23
C THR A 47 8.99 2.98 -6.11
N LEU A 48 8.09 2.70 -5.18
CA LEU A 48 8.31 1.79 -4.05
C LEU A 48 7.18 0.76 -3.99
N THR A 49 7.47 -0.43 -3.46
CA THR A 49 6.42 -1.39 -3.11
C THR A 49 6.22 -1.36 -1.61
N LEU A 50 5.03 -0.97 -1.18
CA LEU A 50 4.62 -1.01 0.21
C LEU A 50 3.82 -2.28 0.49
N GLN A 51 4.00 -2.85 1.67
CA GLN A 51 3.27 -4.03 2.10
C GLN A 51 2.69 -3.86 3.50
N LEU A 52 1.49 -4.41 3.71
CA LEU A 52 0.81 -4.38 5.00
C LEU A 52 1.00 -5.72 5.71
N GLU A 53 1.77 -5.73 6.78
CA GLU A 53 2.05 -6.92 7.58
C GLU A 53 1.61 -6.67 9.03
N HIS A 54 0.68 -7.48 9.54
CA HIS A 54 0.17 -7.40 10.92
C HIS A 54 -0.29 -5.99 11.36
N GLY A 55 -0.85 -5.21 10.44
CA GLY A 55 -1.32 -3.84 10.71
C GLY A 55 -0.25 -2.77 10.66
N THR A 56 0.99 -3.13 10.32
CA THR A 56 2.11 -2.19 10.12
C THR A 56 2.49 -2.15 8.65
N TRP A 57 2.75 -0.95 8.15
CA TRP A 57 3.21 -0.77 6.78
C TRP A 57 4.73 -0.87 6.70
N TYR A 58 5.23 -1.54 5.67
CA TYR A 58 6.65 -1.69 5.41
C TYR A 58 6.98 -1.39 3.96
N ASP A 59 8.21 -0.95 3.72
CA ASP A 59 8.80 -1.00 2.39
C ASP A 59 9.24 -2.46 2.14
N ARG A 60 8.81 -3.03 1.02
CA ARG A 60 9.06 -4.43 0.67
C ARG A 60 10.55 -4.74 0.60
N ASN A 61 11.33 -3.92 -0.10
CA ASN A 61 12.76 -4.15 -0.30
C ASN A 61 13.55 -4.04 1.02
N LEU A 62 13.18 -3.08 1.88
CA LEU A 62 13.76 -2.95 3.21
C LEU A 62 13.40 -4.15 4.09
N ARG A 63 12.12 -4.57 4.12
CA ARG A 63 11.67 -5.71 4.93
C ARG A 63 12.32 -7.03 4.51
N ILE A 64 12.54 -7.22 3.20
CA ILE A 64 13.27 -8.37 2.66
C ILE A 64 14.74 -8.34 3.11
N ALA A 65 15.37 -7.16 3.11
CA ALA A 65 16.76 -7.02 3.52
C ALA A 65 16.97 -7.29 5.03
N GLU A 66 15.98 -7.00 5.87
CA GLU A 66 16.01 -7.21 7.32
C GLU A 66 15.76 -8.67 7.74
N ASP A 67 15.12 -9.46 6.90
CA ASP A 67 14.63 -10.80 7.24
C ASP A 67 15.34 -11.87 6.42
N GLU A 68 16.31 -12.54 7.06
CA GLU A 68 17.11 -13.58 6.42
C GLU A 68 16.28 -14.76 5.89
N GLU A 69 15.14 -15.05 6.50
CA GLU A 69 14.26 -16.16 6.09
C GLU A 69 13.51 -15.79 4.80
N ILE A 70 13.04 -14.54 4.72
CA ILE A 70 12.43 -13.95 3.52
C ILE A 70 13.45 -13.85 2.38
N LYS A 71 14.67 -13.41 2.70
CA LYS A 71 15.77 -13.26 1.73
C LYS A 71 16.13 -14.60 1.09
N GLN A 72 16.21 -15.68 1.87
CA GLN A 72 16.45 -17.02 1.35
C GLN A 72 15.33 -17.52 0.42
N HIS A 73 14.09 -17.06 0.61
CA HIS A 73 12.95 -17.42 -0.24
C HIS A 73 12.93 -16.64 -1.57
N LEU A 74 13.43 -15.39 -1.56
CA LEU A 74 13.36 -14.46 -2.70
C LEU A 74 14.67 -14.31 -3.48
N ASP A 75 15.82 -14.68 -2.92
CA ASP A 75 17.14 -14.67 -3.60
C ASP A 75 17.16 -15.55 -4.87
N ALA A 76 16.15 -16.41 -5.08
CA ALA A 76 15.99 -17.20 -6.30
C ALA A 76 15.27 -16.47 -7.45
N VAL A 77 14.62 -15.33 -7.19
CA VAL A 77 13.68 -14.70 -8.15
C VAL A 77 13.95 -13.22 -8.40
N ASP A 78 14.52 -12.48 -7.44
CA ASP A 78 14.61 -11.02 -7.54
C ASP A 78 15.94 -10.47 -7.01
N ASN A 79 16.56 -9.56 -7.77
CA ASN A 79 17.85 -8.92 -7.44
C ASN A 79 17.67 -7.97 -6.24
N CYS A 80 17.65 -8.51 -5.02
CA CYS A 80 17.67 -7.73 -3.80
C CYS A 80 18.93 -6.86 -3.79
N THR A 81 18.75 -5.54 -3.80
CA THR A 81 19.89 -4.61 -3.87
C THR A 81 20.53 -4.53 -2.48
N PRO A 82 21.79 -4.98 -2.29
CA PRO A 82 22.38 -5.16 -0.97
C PRO A 82 22.59 -3.86 -0.17
N ASN A 83 22.37 -2.70 -0.78
CA ASN A 83 22.49 -1.37 -0.16
C ASN A 83 21.22 -0.53 -0.34
N TYR A 84 20.06 -1.18 -0.44
CA TYR A 84 18.80 -0.47 -0.59
C TYR A 84 18.56 0.48 0.60
N GLN A 85 18.22 1.74 0.29
CA GLN A 85 17.77 2.72 1.27
C GLN A 85 16.39 3.20 0.85
N CYS A 86 15.41 3.08 1.76
CA CYS A 86 14.08 3.59 1.51
C CYS A 86 14.12 5.12 1.40
N ALA A 87 13.50 5.66 0.35
CA ALA A 87 13.40 7.11 0.13
C ALA A 87 12.38 7.80 1.05
N LEU A 88 11.61 7.03 1.82
CA LEU A 88 10.65 7.52 2.80
C LEU A 88 11.21 7.31 4.20
N SER A 89 10.96 8.28 5.08
CA SER A 89 11.13 8.01 6.51
C SER A 89 10.07 7.02 7.00
N ALA A 90 10.33 6.37 8.14
CA ALA A 90 9.36 5.47 8.75
C ALA A 90 8.00 6.16 9.02
N SER A 91 7.99 7.44 9.41
CA SER A 91 6.75 8.18 9.65
C SER A 91 6.00 8.48 8.35
N GLU A 92 6.72 8.88 7.29
CA GLU A 92 6.10 9.12 5.97
C GLU A 92 5.49 7.83 5.42
N LEU A 93 6.19 6.69 5.59
CA LEU A 93 5.71 5.39 5.18
C LEU A 93 4.40 5.01 5.89
N GLN A 94 4.34 5.17 7.21
CA GLN A 94 3.11 4.91 7.97
C GLN A 94 1.97 5.85 7.55
N GLU A 95 2.27 7.10 7.24
CA GLU A 95 1.25 8.06 6.84
C GLU A 95 0.64 7.71 5.47
N ILE A 96 1.49 7.34 4.52
CA ILE A 96 1.10 6.87 3.18
C ILE A 96 0.29 5.59 3.30
N GLY A 97 0.79 4.61 4.06
CA GLY A 97 0.08 3.37 4.33
C GLY A 97 -1.29 3.62 4.97
N ALA A 98 -1.39 4.51 5.96
CA ALA A 98 -2.66 4.85 6.57
C ALA A 98 -3.64 5.52 5.58
N ALA A 99 -3.15 6.33 4.65
CA ALA A 99 -3.97 6.91 3.59
C ALA A 99 -4.51 5.84 2.62
N ILE A 100 -3.66 4.87 2.24
CA ILE A 100 -4.07 3.69 1.45
C ILE A 100 -5.13 2.89 2.22
N SER A 101 -4.91 2.58 3.50
CA SER A 101 -5.90 1.87 4.34
C SER A 101 -7.23 2.61 4.38
N ARG A 102 -7.22 3.93 4.57
CA ARG A 102 -8.46 4.74 4.57
C ARG A 102 -9.17 4.66 3.23
N HIS A 103 -8.44 4.76 2.12
CA HIS A 103 -9.01 4.63 0.78
C HIS A 103 -9.67 3.25 0.59
N MET A 104 -9.00 2.18 0.99
CA MET A 104 -9.53 0.81 0.92
C MET A 104 -10.78 0.61 1.77
N VAL A 105 -10.80 1.15 2.99
CA VAL A 105 -11.98 1.08 3.86
C VAL A 105 -13.16 1.82 3.23
N VAL A 106 -12.95 3.02 2.69
CA VAL A 106 -14.01 3.79 2.00
C VAL A 106 -14.51 3.02 0.79
N TYR A 107 -13.61 2.47 -0.04
CA TYR A 107 -13.98 1.69 -1.22
C TYR A 107 -14.82 0.46 -0.84
N LEU A 108 -14.37 -0.32 0.15
CA LEU A 108 -15.10 -1.49 0.64
C LEU A 108 -16.46 -1.10 1.22
N THR A 109 -16.52 0.00 1.98
CA THR A 109 -17.77 0.49 2.57
C THR A 109 -18.76 0.92 1.48
N ALA A 110 -18.29 1.62 0.44
CA ALA A 110 -19.12 2.00 -0.70
C ALA A 110 -19.63 0.75 -1.46
N TYR A 111 -18.75 -0.21 -1.72
CA TYR A 111 -19.09 -1.46 -2.38
C TYR A 111 -20.14 -2.27 -1.60
N LEU A 112 -19.96 -2.43 -0.29
CA LEU A 112 -20.93 -3.12 0.57
C LEU A 112 -22.24 -2.34 0.71
N GLY A 113 -22.17 -1.01 0.79
CA GLY A 113 -23.34 -0.13 0.85
C GLY A 113 -24.24 -0.24 -0.40
N LEU A 114 -23.64 -0.45 -1.57
CA LEU A 114 -24.38 -0.72 -2.82
C LEU A 114 -25.08 -2.09 -2.82
N LEU A 115 -24.65 -3.02 -1.99
CA LEU A 115 -25.22 -4.36 -1.85
C LEU A 115 -26.25 -4.46 -0.72
N VAL A 116 -26.44 -3.41 0.09
CA VAL A 116 -27.53 -3.34 1.06
C VAL A 116 -28.81 -2.95 0.31
N PRO A 117 -29.83 -3.82 0.20
CA PRO A 117 -31.09 -3.41 -0.39
C PRO A 117 -31.68 -2.28 0.45
N ALA A 118 -32.07 -1.18 -0.20
CA ALA A 118 -32.88 -0.15 0.42
C ALA A 118 -34.10 -0.85 1.05
N PHE A 119 -34.21 -0.80 2.38
CA PHE A 119 -35.32 -1.41 3.10
C PHE A 119 -36.64 -1.05 2.42
N ARG A 120 -37.44 -2.07 2.07
CA ARG A 120 -38.79 -1.87 1.55
C ARG A 120 -39.60 -1.12 2.62
N ASN A 121 -40.03 0.09 2.28
CA ASN A 121 -41.08 0.90 2.91
C ASN A 121 -41.46 0.50 4.35
N PRO A 122 -41.07 1.26 5.39
CA PRO A 122 -41.72 1.11 6.68
C PRO A 122 -43.18 1.52 6.52
N THR A 123 -44.10 0.56 6.47
CA THR A 123 -45.50 0.82 6.75
C THR A 123 -45.59 1.22 8.21
N LEU A 124 -45.78 2.52 8.45
CA LEU A 124 -46.23 3.07 9.71
C LEU A 124 -47.49 2.31 10.14
N ASN A 125 -47.43 1.65 11.30
CA ASN A 125 -48.60 1.25 12.08
C ASN A 125 -48.87 2.33 13.13
#